data_AF-A0A939KGV7-F1
#
_entry.id   AF-A0A939KGV7-F1
#
_cell.length_a   1.000
_cell.length_b   1.000
_cell.length_c   1.000
_cell.angle_alpha   90.00
_cell.angle_beta   90.00
_cell.angle_gamma   90.00
#
_symmetry.space_group_name_H-M   'P 1'
#
loop_
_entity.id
_entity.type
_entity.pdbx_description
1 polymer ?
#
loop_
_entity_poly.entity_id
_entity_poly.type
_entity_poly.pdbx_seq_one_letter_code
_entity_poly.pdbx_strand_id
1 'polypeptide(L)'
;MKKMWMILLVITVAAVFTGCQGKSQLKTGTYLLDGNAENYIYVVLDEKGGFQFSRGLALSYRPMGSYEVEGDRLILQAGPDETYTFLIDGEVLVYLEGFGEIIEKGSRFIYSEVSMQVHGNRAVSG
;
A
#
# COMPACT_ATOMS: atom_id res chain seq x y z
N MET A 1 43.08 32.12 -28.27
CA MET A 1 43.15 31.01 -27.30
C MET A 1 42.69 31.51 -25.94
N LYS A 2 41.38 31.43 -25.61
CA LYS A 2 40.80 31.86 -24.30
C LYS A 2 39.27 31.67 -24.14
N LYS A 3 38.57 31.07 -25.11
CA LYS A 3 37.10 30.92 -25.08
C LYS A 3 36.63 29.46 -25.12
N MET A 4 37.53 28.51 -24.88
CA MET A 4 37.25 27.08 -24.97
C MET A 4 37.48 26.38 -23.62
N TRP A 5 37.08 27.03 -22.54
CA TRP A 5 37.10 26.43 -21.20
C TRP A 5 35.84 26.70 -20.38
N MET A 6 34.89 27.45 -20.92
CA MET A 6 33.66 27.82 -20.20
C MET A 6 32.45 26.94 -20.56
N ILE A 7 32.57 26.09 -21.60
CA ILE A 7 31.46 25.22 -22.03
C ILE A 7 31.50 23.86 -21.31
N LEU A 8 32.65 23.47 -20.74
CA LEU A 8 32.78 22.18 -20.04
C LEU A 8 32.13 22.16 -18.64
N LEU A 9 31.91 23.34 -18.03
CA LEU A 9 31.45 23.43 -16.64
C LEU A 9 29.91 23.42 -16.50
N VAL A 10 29.18 23.70 -17.58
CA VAL A 10 27.70 23.78 -17.57
C VAL A 10 27.04 22.43 -17.81
N ILE A 11 27.73 21.48 -18.45
CA ILE A 11 27.17 20.15 -18.78
C ILE A 11 27.17 19.21 -17.56
N THR A 12 28.03 19.45 -16.56
CA THR A 12 28.11 18.61 -15.34
C THR A 12 26.96 18.79 -14.35
N VAL A 13 26.17 19.86 -14.44
CA VAL A 13 25.07 20.14 -13.47
C VAL A 13 23.77 19.41 -13.86
N ALA A 14 23.63 18.92 -15.10
CA ALA A 14 22.41 18.26 -15.55
C ALA A 14 22.28 16.78 -15.16
N ALA A 15 23.30 16.18 -14.52
CA ALA A 15 23.36 14.73 -14.28
C ALA A 15 22.93 14.28 -12.86
N VAL A 16 22.46 15.18 -11.97
CA VAL A 16 22.32 14.84 -10.54
C VAL A 16 20.88 14.59 -10.05
N PHE A 17 19.87 14.59 -10.93
CA PHE A 17 18.49 14.32 -10.49
C PHE A 17 17.78 13.19 -11.23
N THR A 18 18.52 12.24 -11.82
CA THR A 18 17.95 10.90 -12.05
C THR A 18 18.15 10.08 -10.78
N GLY A 19 17.53 10.54 -9.69
CA GLY A 19 17.26 9.67 -8.56
C GLY A 19 16.31 8.59 -9.05
N CYS A 20 16.86 7.46 -9.50
CA CYS A 20 16.19 6.18 -9.37
C CYS A 20 16.02 5.95 -7.86
N GLN A 21 15.05 6.65 -7.26
CA GLN A 21 14.44 6.17 -6.03
C GLN A 21 13.99 4.77 -6.37
N GLY A 22 14.61 3.78 -5.72
CA GLY A 22 14.10 2.42 -5.72
C GLY A 22 12.69 2.49 -5.15
N LYS A 23 11.71 2.77 -6.02
CA LYS A 23 10.30 2.71 -5.68
C LYS A 23 10.08 1.26 -5.29
N SER A 24 9.90 1.03 -4.00
CA SER A 24 9.34 -0.22 -3.53
C SER A 24 8.05 -0.42 -4.32
N GLN A 25 8.07 -1.34 -5.28
CA GLN A 25 6.98 -1.50 -6.22
C GLN A 25 5.85 -2.22 -5.49
N LEU A 26 4.85 -1.45 -5.06
CA LEU A 26 3.65 -1.98 -4.42
C LEU A 26 3.04 -3.07 -5.31
N LYS A 27 2.88 -4.27 -4.77
CA LYS A 27 2.18 -5.38 -5.44
C LYS A 27 0.69 -5.30 -5.15
N THR A 28 -0.14 -5.51 -6.17
CA THR A 28 -1.58 -5.74 -5.99
C THR A 28 -1.81 -7.19 -5.57
N GLY A 29 -2.84 -7.42 -4.75
CA GLY A 29 -3.13 -8.73 -4.16
C GLY A 29 -3.45 -8.64 -2.66
N THR A 30 -3.27 -9.75 -1.96
CA THR A 30 -3.62 -9.88 -0.54
C THR A 30 -2.38 -9.70 0.32
N TYR A 31 -2.50 -8.92 1.39
CA TYR A 31 -1.51 -8.81 2.46
C TYR A 31 -2.15 -9.28 3.77
N LEU A 32 -1.50 -10.23 4.44
CA LEU A 32 -1.99 -10.86 5.67
C LEU A 32 -1.18 -10.36 6.86
N LEU A 33 -1.85 -10.09 7.99
CA LEU A 33 -1.14 -9.74 9.22
C LEU A 33 -0.19 -10.88 9.64
N ASP A 34 1.09 -10.56 9.83
CA ASP A 34 2.11 -11.51 10.28
C ASP A 34 1.75 -12.08 11.66
N GLY A 35 1.98 -13.38 11.85
CA GLY A 35 1.62 -14.08 13.09
C GLY A 35 0.12 -14.30 13.32
N ASN A 36 -0.77 -13.89 12.39
CA ASN A 36 -2.21 -14.15 12.50
C ASN A 36 -2.57 -15.50 11.86
N ALA A 37 -2.65 -16.56 12.68
CA ALA A 37 -2.95 -17.91 12.22
C ALA A 37 -4.32 -18.05 11.50
N GLU A 38 -5.25 -17.15 11.79
CA GLU A 38 -6.63 -17.26 11.31
C GLU A 38 -6.92 -16.33 10.11
N ASN A 39 -5.95 -15.52 9.68
CA ASN A 39 -6.02 -14.63 8.52
C ASN A 39 -7.23 -13.68 8.51
N TYR A 40 -7.78 -13.32 9.68
CA TYR A 40 -8.95 -12.44 9.76
C TYR A 40 -8.64 -10.96 9.61
N ILE A 41 -7.35 -10.59 9.66
CA ILE A 41 -6.86 -9.23 9.51
C ILE A 41 -6.00 -9.20 8.24
N TYR A 42 -6.45 -8.44 7.24
CA TYR A 42 -5.84 -8.44 5.91
C TYR A 42 -6.18 -7.18 5.12
N VAL A 43 -5.31 -6.82 4.18
CA VAL A 43 -5.54 -5.79 3.15
C VAL A 43 -5.59 -6.49 1.79
N VAL A 44 -6.59 -6.18 0.97
CA VAL A 44 -6.61 -6.55 -0.45
C VAL A 44 -6.50 -5.28 -1.28
N LEU A 45 -5.57 -5.27 -2.23
CA LEU A 45 -5.39 -4.20 -3.21
C LEU A 45 -5.68 -4.74 -4.60
N ASP A 46 -6.53 -4.07 -5.36
CA ASP A 46 -6.82 -4.45 -6.74
C ASP A 46 -6.05 -3.60 -7.76
N GLU A 47 -6.02 -4.09 -9.01
CA GLU A 47 -5.34 -3.45 -10.14
C GLU A 47 -6.01 -2.16 -10.63
N LYS A 48 -7.24 -1.89 -10.16
CA LYS A 48 -8.02 -0.69 -10.52
C LYS A 48 -7.85 0.44 -9.50
N GLY A 49 -6.98 0.27 -8.51
CA GLY A 49 -6.77 1.27 -7.45
C GLY A 49 -7.76 1.15 -6.28
N GLY A 50 -8.52 0.05 -6.19
CA GLY A 50 -9.44 -0.23 -5.09
C GLY A 50 -8.80 -1.04 -3.97
N PHE A 51 -9.37 -0.95 -2.77
CA PHE A 51 -8.96 -1.77 -1.64
C PHE A 51 -10.14 -2.33 -0.82
N GLN A 52 -9.83 -3.36 -0.04
CA GLN A 52 -10.64 -3.86 1.06
C GLN A 52 -9.75 -4.12 2.28
N PHE A 53 -10.14 -3.62 3.45
CA PHE A 53 -9.37 -3.80 4.68
C PHE A 53 -10.20 -4.49 5.76
N SER A 54 -9.80 -5.70 6.16
CA SER A 54 -10.38 -6.40 7.31
C SER A 54 -9.51 -6.17 8.54
N ARG A 55 -10.12 -5.72 9.64
CA ARG A 55 -9.47 -5.38 10.91
C ARG A 55 -9.76 -6.40 12.03
N GLY A 56 -10.47 -7.50 11.70
CA GLY A 56 -10.80 -8.60 12.62
C GLY A 56 -12.24 -9.10 12.49
N LEU A 57 -12.55 -10.25 13.09
CA LEU A 57 -13.86 -10.91 13.01
C LEU A 57 -14.99 -10.17 13.73
N ALA A 58 -14.67 -9.43 14.80
CA ALA A 58 -15.67 -8.80 15.66
C ALA A 58 -16.22 -7.47 15.10
N LEU A 59 -15.78 -7.06 13.91
CA LEU A 59 -16.17 -5.80 13.30
C LEU A 59 -17.20 -6.05 12.19
N SER A 60 -18.39 -5.47 12.35
CA SER A 60 -19.48 -5.55 11.37
C SER A 60 -19.21 -4.74 10.10
N TYR A 61 -18.25 -3.81 10.15
CA TYR A 61 -17.88 -2.94 9.04
C TYR A 61 -16.50 -3.27 8.49
N ARG A 62 -16.42 -3.40 7.17
CA ARG A 62 -15.20 -3.63 6.41
C ARG A 62 -14.88 -2.41 5.54
N PRO A 63 -13.88 -1.60 5.90
CA PRO A 63 -13.45 -0.46 5.09
C PRO A 63 -13.10 -0.87 3.65
N MET A 64 -13.59 -0.10 2.69
CA MET A 64 -13.38 -0.28 1.26
C MET A 64 -13.37 1.09 0.59
N GLY A 65 -12.63 1.23 -0.50
CA GLY A 65 -12.53 2.50 -1.23
C GLY A 65 -11.37 2.47 -2.22
N SER A 66 -10.73 3.63 -2.43
CA SER A 66 -9.56 3.75 -3.29
C SER A 66 -8.27 3.83 -2.47
N TYR A 67 -7.14 3.49 -3.09
CA TYR A 67 -5.83 3.73 -2.50
C TYR A 67 -4.97 4.62 -3.39
N GLU A 68 -4.03 5.32 -2.76
CA GLU A 68 -3.01 6.12 -3.41
C GLU A 68 -1.63 5.77 -2.86
N VAL A 69 -0.60 5.99 -3.68
CA VAL A 69 0.80 5.76 -3.31
C VAL A 69 1.55 7.08 -3.37
N GLU A 70 2.05 7.53 -2.22
CA GLU A 70 2.83 8.75 -2.06
C GLU A 70 4.23 8.40 -1.56
N GLY A 71 5.20 8.32 -2.49
CA GLY A 71 6.56 7.91 -2.14
C GLY A 71 6.60 6.46 -1.66
N ASP A 72 6.94 6.25 -0.39
CA ASP A 72 6.97 4.95 0.29
C ASP A 72 5.69 4.68 1.10
N ARG A 73 4.65 5.52 0.95
CA ARG A 73 3.40 5.38 1.70
C ARG A 73 2.28 4.87 0.83
N LEU A 74 1.52 3.92 1.37
CA LEU A 74 0.22 3.51 0.86
C LEU A 74 -0.85 4.14 1.74
N ILE A 75 -1.78 4.87 1.12
CA ILE A 75 -2.90 5.53 1.79
C ILE A 75 -4.19 4.88 1.30
N LEU A 76 -4.96 4.27 2.20
CA LEU A 76 -6.28 3.72 1.92
C LEU A 76 -7.34 4.74 2.31
N GLN A 77 -8.20 5.16 1.38
CA GLN A 77 -9.26 6.14 1.58
C GLN A 77 -10.64 5.46 1.58
N ALA A 78 -11.22 5.20 2.75
CA ALA A 78 -12.54 4.56 2.88
C ALA A 78 -13.71 5.57 2.86
N GLY A 79 -13.45 6.82 3.22
CA GLY A 79 -14.41 7.92 3.29
C GLY A 79 -13.70 9.25 3.59
N PRO A 80 -14.40 10.40 3.63
CA PRO A 80 -13.76 11.72 3.73
C PRO A 80 -12.76 11.87 4.89
N ASP A 81 -13.10 11.30 6.06
CA ASP A 81 -12.29 11.37 7.28
C ASP A 81 -11.77 9.99 7.72
N GLU A 82 -11.91 8.97 6.86
CA GLU A 82 -11.53 7.59 7.16
C GLU A 82 -10.37 7.15 6.27
N THR A 83 -9.17 7.23 6.83
CA THR A 83 -7.92 6.84 6.16
C THR A 83 -7.11 5.84 6.96
N TYR A 84 -6.29 5.07 6.25
CA TYR A 84 -5.32 4.13 6.82
C TYR A 84 -4.00 4.23 6.07
N THR A 85 -2.90 4.42 6.79
CA THR A 85 -1.59 4.67 6.20
C THR A 85 -0.64 3.53 6.52
N PHE A 86 0.06 3.04 5.50
CA PHE A 86 1.08 2.01 5.61
C PHE A 86 2.39 2.51 5.00
N LEU A 87 3.52 2.07 5.55
CA LEU A 87 4.81 2.11 4.88
C LEU A 87 4.92 0.89 3.96
N ILE A 88 5.40 1.10 2.74
CA ILE A 88 5.67 0.07 1.75
C ILE A 88 7.14 -0.34 1.87
N ASP A 89 7.38 -1.58 2.31
CA ASP A 89 8.71 -2.19 2.46
C ASP A 89 8.77 -3.51 1.69
N GLY A 90 8.99 -3.42 0.38
CA GLY A 90 8.96 -4.55 -0.54
C GLY A 90 7.59 -5.24 -0.57
N GLU A 91 7.56 -6.48 -0.10
CA GLU A 91 6.35 -7.32 0.01
C GLU A 91 5.65 -7.16 1.38
N VAL A 92 6.10 -6.21 2.19
CA VAL A 92 5.54 -5.94 3.52
C VAL A 92 4.90 -4.56 3.53
N LEU A 93 3.70 -4.47 4.09
CA LEU A 93 3.09 -3.21 4.50
C LEU A 93 3.20 -3.07 6.00
N VAL A 94 3.80 -1.99 6.49
CA VAL A 94 3.91 -1.71 7.93
C VAL A 94 2.84 -0.69 8.29
N TYR A 95 1.90 -1.06 9.15
CA TYR A 95 0.83 -0.17 9.58
C TYR A 95 1.39 1.02 10.36
N LEU A 96 1.10 2.25 9.92
CA LEU A 96 1.56 3.47 10.58
C LEU A 96 0.45 4.06 11.45
N GLU A 97 -0.74 4.25 10.88
CA GLU A 97 -1.88 4.85 11.58
C GLU A 97 -3.17 4.66 10.77
N GLY A 98 -4.30 4.97 11.39
CA GLY A 98 -5.57 5.04 10.68
C GLY A 98 -6.76 5.21 11.59
N PHE A 99 -7.92 5.36 10.96
CA PHE A 99 -9.17 5.66 11.64
C PHE A 99 -9.52 4.63 12.73
N GLY A 100 -9.76 5.13 13.94
CA GLY A 100 -10.14 4.34 15.10
C GLY A 100 -9.03 3.49 15.74
N GLU A 101 -7.78 3.55 15.23
CA GLU A 101 -6.57 2.93 15.79
C GLU A 101 -6.76 1.53 16.42
N ILE A 102 -7.39 0.60 15.69
CA ILE A 102 -7.65 -0.78 16.15
C ILE A 102 -6.42 -1.68 15.96
N ILE A 103 -5.61 -1.39 14.95
CA ILE A 103 -4.39 -2.13 14.61
C ILE A 103 -3.20 -1.47 15.30
N GLU A 104 -2.29 -2.27 15.85
CA GLU A 104 -1.09 -1.74 16.51
C GLU A 104 -0.12 -1.14 15.49
N LYS A 105 0.41 0.05 15.76
CA LYS A 105 1.43 0.69 14.91
C LYS A 105 2.68 -0.20 14.83
N GLY A 106 3.22 -0.36 13.63
CA GLY A 106 4.32 -1.29 13.37
C GLY A 106 3.88 -2.70 13.00
N SER A 107 2.57 -3.02 13.06
CA SER A 107 2.04 -4.29 12.57
C SER A 107 2.43 -4.52 11.11
N ARG A 108 2.92 -5.73 10.81
CA ARG A 108 3.43 -6.10 9.49
C ARG A 108 2.41 -6.93 8.75
N PHE A 109 2.11 -6.54 7.52
CA PHE A 109 1.23 -7.27 6.62
C PHE A 109 2.07 -7.81 5.46
N ILE A 110 2.12 -9.13 5.29
CA ILE A 110 2.99 -9.80 4.32
C ILE A 110 2.17 -10.18 3.08
N TYR A 111 2.71 -9.89 1.90
CA TYR A 111 2.11 -10.29 0.62
C TYR A 111 1.88 -11.79 0.56
N SER A 112 0.71 -12.18 0.07
CA SER A 112 0.31 -13.57 -0.10
C SER A 112 -0.23 -13.80 -1.50
N GLU A 113 0.32 -14.79 -2.19
CA GLU A 113 -0.18 -15.26 -3.49
C GLU A 113 -1.54 -15.98 -3.37
N VAL A 114 -1.97 -16.27 -2.14
CA VAL A 114 -3.29 -16.85 -1.89
C VAL A 114 -4.34 -15.76 -2.05
N SER A 115 -5.06 -15.80 -3.16
CA SER A 115 -6.26 -14.98 -3.36
C SER A 115 -7.32 -15.42 -2.35
N MET A 116 -7.67 -14.55 -1.38
CA MET A 116 -8.88 -14.80 -0.60
C MET A 116 -10.07 -14.74 -1.54
N GLN A 117 -10.73 -15.88 -1.78
CA GLN A 117 -11.99 -15.89 -2.49
C GLN A 117 -13.00 -15.11 -1.64
N VAL A 118 -13.35 -13.91 -2.07
CA VAL A 118 -14.47 -13.17 -1.50
C VAL A 118 -15.71 -14.00 -1.83
N HIS A 119 -16.17 -14.79 -0.85
CA HIS A 119 -17.39 -15.59 -0.99
C HIS A 119 -18.57 -14.64 -1.08
N GLY A 120 -18.87 -14.17 -2.30
CA GLY A 120 -20.15 -13.58 -2.62
C GLY A 120 -21.19 -14.67 -2.48
N ASN A 121 -22.06 -14.56 -1.47
CA ASN A 121 -23.18 -15.45 -1.29
C ASN A 121 -24.00 -15.51 -2.60
N ARG A 122 -23.88 -16.61 -3.33
CA ARG A 122 -24.87 -17.00 -4.32
C ARG A 122 -26.14 -17.38 -3.56
N ALA A 123 -27.07 -16.43 -3.45
CA ALA A 123 -28.45 -16.77 -3.20
C ALA A 123 -28.96 -17.56 -4.41
N VAL A 124 -29.04 -18.87 -4.26
CA VAL A 124 -29.86 -19.72 -5.11
C VAL A 124 -31.23 -19.77 -4.45
N SER A 125 -32.22 -19.20 -5.12
CA SER A 125 -33.65 -19.40 -4.92
C SER A 125 -34.27 -18.98 -6.25
N GLY A 126 -34.85 -19.86 -7.05
CA GLY A 126 -35.78 -20.92 -6.69
C GLY A 126 -37.10 -20.53 -7.31
#